data_AF-A0A2V8RA33-F1
#
_entry.id   AF-A0A2V8RA33-F1
#
_cell.length_a   1.000
_cell.length_b   1.000
_cell.length_c   1.000
_cell.angle_alpha   90.00
_cell.angle_beta   90.00
_cell.angle_gamma   90.00
#
_symmetry.space_group_name_H-M   'P 1'
#
loop_
_entity.id
_entity.type
_entity.pdbx_description
1 polymer ?
#
loop_
_entity_poly.entity_id
_entity_poly.type
_entity_poly.pdbx_seq_one_letter_code
_entity_poly.pdbx_strand_id
1 'polypeptide(L)'
;MNHLFSLALCFALAFALAGCKHGIHSGTGGQSPASSPTAARISSSVDVVKARAADVSIPAGGNADSTVTLSISPGYHVNANPATFSYLIPTAVDPGKAEGIIAGKPIYPVAQKEKFQFADEPLAVYEGDVQIKLPLRVEVNAGKGARSLLVDVRIQACDTEKCYAPDTLKTMIVVDVK
;
A
#
# COMPACT_ATOMS: atom_id res chain seq x y z
N MET A 1 41.47 -61.59 -5.11
CA MET A 1 41.84 -60.31 -4.47
C MET A 1 40.66 -59.86 -3.63
N ASN A 2 40.40 -60.45 -2.45
CA ASN A 2 41.06 -60.22 -1.14
C ASN A 2 40.77 -58.78 -0.66
N HIS A 3 40.16 -58.45 0.50
CA HIS A 3 39.54 -59.10 1.67
C HIS A 3 38.51 -58.06 2.22
N LEU A 4 37.32 -58.40 2.76
CA LEU A 4 37.01 -58.87 4.12
C LEU A 4 37.72 -58.11 5.27
N PHE A 5 36.97 -57.62 6.28
CA PHE A 5 37.25 -57.44 7.73
C PHE A 5 36.41 -56.26 8.27
N SER A 6 35.28 -56.45 8.98
CA SER A 6 35.03 -57.00 10.33
C SER A 6 35.11 -55.96 11.47
N LEU A 7 33.97 -55.86 12.17
CA LEU A 7 33.68 -55.39 13.53
C LEU A 7 34.87 -55.07 14.47
N ALA A 8 34.75 -53.96 15.21
CA ALA A 8 35.28 -53.86 16.57
C ALA A 8 34.41 -52.94 17.44
N LEU A 9 33.70 -53.57 18.38
CA LEU A 9 33.02 -53.01 19.54
C LEU A 9 34.10 -52.69 20.59
N CYS A 10 34.09 -51.52 21.24
CA CYS A 10 34.87 -51.32 22.46
C CYS A 10 34.12 -50.50 23.52
N PHE A 11 34.34 -50.95 24.75
CA PHE A 11 33.64 -50.72 25.99
C PHE A 11 33.78 -49.31 26.57
N ALA A 12 32.84 -49.02 27.47
CA ALA A 12 32.73 -47.85 28.34
C ALA A 12 33.95 -47.60 29.25
N LEU A 13 34.11 -46.33 29.67
CA LEU A 13 34.73 -45.99 30.95
C LEU A 13 34.06 -44.74 31.55
N ALA A 14 33.64 -44.87 32.80
CA ALA A 14 33.05 -43.83 33.62
C ALA A 14 34.14 -42.86 34.14
N PHE A 15 33.81 -41.58 34.27
CA PHE A 15 34.53 -40.64 35.14
C PHE A 15 33.52 -39.94 36.06
N ALA A 16 33.64 -40.22 37.36
CA ALA A 16 33.01 -39.49 38.43
C ALA A 16 33.96 -38.38 38.90
N LEU A 17 33.46 -37.14 39.03
CA LEU A 17 34.05 -36.13 39.90
C LEU A 17 32.94 -35.29 40.56
N ALA A 18 32.99 -35.27 41.88
CA ALA A 18 32.20 -34.42 42.76
C ALA A 18 32.75 -32.99 42.80
N GLY A 19 31.89 -32.00 43.05
CA GLY A 19 32.32 -30.64 43.37
C GLY A 19 31.15 -29.69 43.62
N CYS A 20 30.90 -29.37 44.90
CA CYS A 20 29.95 -28.36 45.37
C CYS A 20 30.33 -26.95 44.88
N LYS A 21 29.34 -26.06 44.67
CA LYS A 21 29.38 -24.69 45.20
C LYS A 21 28.04 -23.95 45.14
N HIS A 22 27.81 -23.22 46.22
CA HIS A 22 26.67 -22.36 46.52
C HIS A 22 26.52 -21.21 45.54
N GLY A 23 25.27 -20.79 45.32
CA GLY A 23 24.93 -19.52 44.70
C GLY A 23 23.44 -19.21 44.85
N ILE A 24 23.05 -18.70 46.02
CA ILE A 24 21.76 -18.03 46.19
C ILE A 24 21.89 -16.67 45.50
N HIS A 25 21.17 -16.48 44.39
CA HIS A 25 20.95 -15.17 43.79
C HIS A 25 19.47 -14.81 43.96
N SER A 26 19.19 -14.03 45.00
CA SER A 26 17.98 -13.22 45.10
C SER A 26 18.18 -11.99 44.21
N GLY A 27 17.31 -11.79 43.22
CA GLY A 27 17.44 -10.65 42.31
C GLY A 27 16.31 -10.53 41.29
N THR A 28 15.29 -9.78 41.68
CA THR A 28 14.57 -8.78 40.86
C THR A 28 13.78 -9.21 39.61
N GLY A 29 12.47 -8.98 39.70
CA GLY A 29 11.72 -8.31 38.63
C GLY A 29 11.20 -9.21 37.52
N GLY A 30 10.06 -9.86 37.77
CA GLY A 30 9.20 -10.35 36.69
C GLY A 30 8.64 -9.15 35.90
N GLN A 31 9.40 -8.72 34.89
CA GLN A 31 8.86 -7.85 33.84
C GLN A 31 7.97 -8.73 32.96
N SER A 32 6.68 -8.37 32.97
CA SER A 32 5.68 -8.82 32.02
C SER A 32 6.25 -8.76 30.60
N PRO A 33 6.13 -9.80 29.76
CA PRO A 33 6.60 -9.71 28.39
C PRO A 33 5.83 -8.61 27.67
N ALA A 34 6.58 -7.64 27.14
CA ALA A 34 6.07 -6.57 26.32
C ALA A 34 5.33 -7.17 25.11
N SER A 35 4.10 -6.72 24.89
CA SER A 35 3.30 -7.08 23.72
C SER A 35 4.07 -6.76 22.45
N SER A 36 4.39 -7.78 21.66
CA SER A 36 4.83 -7.58 20.28
C SER A 36 3.74 -6.80 19.52
N PRO A 37 4.10 -5.86 18.62
CA PRO A 37 3.09 -5.21 17.79
C PRO A 37 2.39 -6.29 16.97
N THR A 38 1.07 -6.39 17.12
CA THR A 38 0.25 -7.24 16.26
C THR A 38 0.41 -6.72 14.84
N ALA A 39 0.95 -7.56 13.94
CA ALA A 39 0.94 -7.25 12.51
C ALA A 39 -0.50 -6.93 12.10
N ALA A 40 -0.71 -5.76 11.50
CA ALA A 40 -2.04 -5.32 11.08
C ALA A 40 -2.65 -6.38 10.15
N ARG A 41 -3.89 -6.81 10.42
CA ARG A 41 -4.61 -7.76 9.57
C ARG A 41 -5.14 -7.03 8.34
N ILE A 42 -4.72 -7.45 7.16
CA ILE A 42 -5.25 -6.94 5.89
C ILE A 42 -6.60 -7.60 5.61
N SER A 43 -7.65 -6.79 5.45
CA SER A 43 -9.03 -7.26 5.27
C SER A 43 -9.79 -6.54 4.16
N SER A 44 -9.34 -5.35 3.76
CA SER A 44 -10.00 -4.48 2.79
C SER A 44 -8.99 -3.82 1.86
N SER A 45 -9.47 -3.22 0.77
CA SER A 45 -8.57 -2.56 -0.17
C SER A 45 -7.91 -1.31 0.43
N VAL A 46 -8.60 -0.62 1.34
CA VAL A 46 -8.06 0.56 2.04
C VAL A 46 -6.98 0.23 3.06
N ASP A 47 -6.82 -1.04 3.46
CA ASP A 47 -5.72 -1.45 4.35
C ASP A 47 -4.37 -1.36 3.63
N VAL A 48 -4.35 -1.54 2.30
CA VAL A 48 -3.12 -1.65 1.49
C VAL A 48 -2.94 -0.55 0.46
N VAL A 49 -3.98 0.24 0.18
CA VAL A 49 -3.90 1.43 -0.68
C VAL A 49 -4.22 2.67 0.13
N LYS A 50 -3.36 3.69 0.03
CA LYS A 50 -3.61 5.03 0.59
C LYS A 50 -3.66 6.05 -0.54
N ALA A 51 -4.45 7.10 -0.36
CA ALA A 51 -4.52 8.23 -1.30
C ALA A 51 -4.15 9.53 -0.58
N ARG A 52 -3.41 10.38 -1.27
CA ARG A 52 -3.17 11.78 -0.89
C ARG A 52 -3.24 12.65 -2.13
N ALA A 53 -3.51 13.94 -1.97
CA ALA A 53 -3.50 14.87 -3.07
C ALA A 53 -2.66 16.10 -2.74
N ALA A 54 -2.10 16.73 -3.78
CA ALA A 54 -1.28 17.92 -3.65
C ALA A 54 -2.13 19.19 -3.75
N ASP A 55 -2.00 20.06 -2.77
CA ASP A 55 -2.59 21.40 -2.80
C ASP A 55 -2.00 22.25 -3.93
N VAL A 56 -2.79 23.18 -4.44
CA VAL A 56 -2.40 24.07 -5.53
C VAL A 56 -2.83 25.49 -5.25
N SER A 57 -2.16 26.44 -5.88
CA SER A 57 -2.52 27.85 -5.78
C SER A 57 -2.61 28.45 -7.17
N ILE A 58 -3.77 29.02 -7.50
CA ILE A 58 -4.18 29.38 -8.86
C ILE A 58 -4.82 30.78 -8.82
N PRO A 59 -4.39 31.74 -9.66
CA PRO A 59 -5.09 33.02 -9.75
C PRO A 59 -6.49 32.84 -10.34
N ALA A 60 -7.40 33.78 -10.07
CA ALA A 60 -8.71 33.80 -10.74
C ALA A 60 -8.56 33.75 -12.28
N GLY A 61 -9.34 32.89 -12.93
CA GLY A 61 -9.22 32.61 -14.38
C GLY A 61 -8.03 31.73 -14.79
N GLY A 62 -7.14 31.39 -13.86
CA GLY A 62 -5.96 30.56 -14.10
C GLY A 62 -6.27 29.06 -14.10
N ASN A 63 -5.23 28.28 -14.40
CA ASN A 63 -5.24 26.82 -14.33
C ASN A 63 -3.95 26.29 -13.71
N ALA A 64 -4.02 25.09 -13.13
CA ALA A 64 -2.88 24.32 -12.68
C ALA A 64 -3.27 22.84 -12.62
N ASP A 65 -2.28 21.96 -12.54
CA ASP A 65 -2.50 20.55 -12.28
C ASP A 65 -2.26 20.23 -10.81
N SER A 66 -3.23 19.60 -10.15
CA SER A 66 -3.00 18.89 -8.89
C SER A 66 -2.60 17.44 -9.20
N THR A 67 -1.98 16.77 -8.22
CA THR A 67 -1.61 15.36 -8.32
C THR A 67 -2.30 14.59 -7.21
N VAL A 68 -3.04 13.54 -7.57
CA VAL A 68 -3.54 12.51 -6.66
C VAL A 68 -2.54 11.36 -6.67
N THR A 69 -1.91 11.09 -5.53
CA THR A 69 -0.96 10.00 -5.37
C THR A 69 -1.63 8.82 -4.66
N LEU A 70 -1.58 7.65 -5.27
CA LEU A 70 -1.90 6.39 -4.60
C LEU A 70 -0.60 5.73 -4.17
N SER A 71 -0.53 5.32 -2.91
CA SER A 71 0.56 4.49 -2.38
C SER A 71 0.01 3.10 -2.14
N ILE A 72 0.48 2.14 -2.93
CA ILE A 72 0.06 0.75 -2.92
C ILE A 72 1.14 -0.08 -2.23
N SER A 73 0.75 -0.82 -1.20
CA SER A 73 1.67 -1.64 -0.41
C SER A 73 2.31 -2.74 -1.28
N PRO A 74 3.59 -3.11 -1.03
CA PRO A 74 4.25 -4.17 -1.78
C PRO A 74 3.45 -5.49 -1.78
N GLY A 75 3.40 -6.16 -2.93
CA GLY A 75 2.63 -7.40 -3.12
C GLY A 75 1.16 -7.20 -3.47
N TYR A 76 0.69 -5.95 -3.57
CA TYR A 76 -0.66 -5.61 -4.00
C TYR A 76 -0.64 -4.75 -5.27
N HIS A 77 -1.74 -4.80 -6.00
CA HIS A 77 -1.97 -3.97 -7.18
C HIS A 77 -3.42 -3.48 -7.24
N VAL A 78 -3.68 -2.50 -8.09
CA VAL A 78 -5.03 -2.09 -8.51
C VAL A 78 -5.12 -2.10 -10.02
N ASN A 79 -6.31 -2.33 -10.58
CA ASN A 79 -6.48 -2.25 -12.04
C ASN A 79 -6.26 -0.82 -12.53
N ALA A 80 -5.61 -0.70 -13.69
CA ALA A 80 -5.39 0.57 -14.36
C ALA A 80 -6.68 1.22 -14.85
N ASN A 81 -6.56 2.45 -15.37
CA ASN A 81 -7.62 3.13 -16.09
C ASN A 81 -7.11 3.62 -17.46
N PRO A 82 -7.59 3.03 -18.58
CA PRO A 82 -8.60 1.97 -18.65
C PRO A 82 -8.09 0.62 -18.11
N ALA A 83 -9.00 -0.19 -17.58
CA ALA A 83 -8.70 -1.57 -17.21
C ALA A 83 -8.64 -2.46 -18.47
N THR A 84 -7.95 -3.61 -18.40
CA THR A 84 -7.84 -4.55 -19.54
C THR A 84 -9.18 -5.04 -20.03
N PHE A 85 -10.09 -5.39 -19.12
CA PHE A 85 -11.41 -5.91 -19.43
C PHE A 85 -12.51 -5.09 -18.74
N SER A 86 -13.68 -5.02 -19.37
CA SER A 86 -14.81 -4.18 -18.91
C SER A 86 -15.42 -4.65 -17.58
N TYR A 87 -15.24 -5.90 -17.20
CA TYR A 87 -15.70 -6.45 -15.92
C TYR A 87 -14.75 -6.17 -14.76
N LEU A 88 -13.52 -5.72 -15.04
CA LEU A 88 -12.57 -5.31 -14.00
C LEU A 88 -12.96 -3.93 -13.46
N ILE A 89 -12.75 -3.71 -12.16
CA ILE A 89 -13.00 -2.42 -11.52
C ILE A 89 -11.78 -1.51 -11.75
N PRO A 90 -11.85 -0.48 -12.61
CA PRO A 90 -10.72 0.42 -12.83
C PRO A 90 -10.52 1.34 -11.63
N THR A 91 -9.27 1.73 -11.39
CA THR A 91 -8.94 2.86 -10.53
C THR A 91 -9.61 4.13 -11.09
N ALA A 92 -10.42 4.82 -10.29
CA ALA A 92 -11.15 6.00 -10.75
C ALA A 92 -11.02 7.14 -9.75
N VAL A 93 -10.49 8.27 -10.20
CA VAL A 93 -10.48 9.55 -9.49
C VAL A 93 -11.73 10.33 -9.87
N ASP A 94 -12.55 10.67 -8.88
CA ASP A 94 -13.75 11.49 -9.04
C ASP A 94 -13.61 12.77 -8.21
N PRO A 95 -13.29 13.92 -8.85
CA PRO A 95 -13.24 15.19 -8.15
C PRO A 95 -14.66 15.68 -7.86
N GLY A 96 -14.90 16.05 -6.60
CA GLY A 96 -16.15 16.67 -6.18
C GLY A 96 -16.33 18.08 -6.76
N LYS A 97 -17.22 18.85 -6.13
CA LYS A 97 -17.45 20.25 -6.49
C LYS A 97 -16.90 21.17 -5.41
N ALA A 98 -16.25 22.24 -5.83
CA ALA A 98 -15.90 23.37 -4.98
C ALA A 98 -16.26 24.66 -5.73
N GLU A 99 -16.81 25.63 -5.02
CA GLU A 99 -17.23 26.91 -5.61
C GLU A 99 -16.07 27.55 -6.37
N GLY A 100 -16.31 28.02 -7.61
CA GLY A 100 -15.30 28.67 -8.44
C GLY A 100 -14.18 27.77 -8.96
N ILE A 101 -14.18 26.46 -8.65
CA ILE A 101 -13.18 25.49 -9.09
C ILE A 101 -13.82 24.53 -10.11
N ILE A 102 -13.15 24.35 -11.24
CA ILE A 102 -13.57 23.45 -12.32
C ILE A 102 -12.49 22.39 -12.49
N ALA A 103 -12.83 21.15 -12.18
CA ALA A 103 -11.96 20.00 -12.38
C ALA A 103 -12.12 19.44 -13.79
N GLY A 104 -10.99 19.16 -14.44
CA GLY A 104 -10.91 18.46 -15.72
C GLY A 104 -10.96 16.94 -15.55
N LYS A 105 -10.77 16.22 -16.65
CA LYS A 105 -10.65 14.76 -16.62
C LYS A 105 -9.31 14.36 -15.99
N PRO A 106 -9.28 13.41 -15.03
CA PRO A 106 -8.03 12.85 -14.53
C PRO A 106 -7.22 12.22 -15.67
N ILE A 107 -5.90 12.39 -15.61
CA ILE A 107 -4.94 11.82 -16.55
C ILE A 107 -4.12 10.78 -15.80
N TYR A 108 -4.34 9.53 -16.16
CA TYR A 108 -3.72 8.39 -15.53
C TYR A 108 -2.35 8.09 -16.16
N PRO A 109 -1.38 7.58 -15.37
CA PRO A 109 -0.08 7.20 -15.91
C PRO A 109 -0.18 5.93 -16.76
N VAL A 110 0.87 5.67 -17.52
CA VAL A 110 1.03 4.42 -18.27
C VAL A 110 0.99 3.25 -17.28
N ALA A 111 0.18 2.25 -17.60
CA ALA A 111 0.03 1.05 -16.79
C ALA A 111 1.15 0.04 -17.06
N GLN A 112 1.45 -0.78 -16.05
CA GLN A 112 2.26 -1.97 -16.19
C GLN A 112 1.37 -3.13 -16.65
N LYS A 113 1.92 -4.07 -17.43
CA LYS A 113 1.18 -5.28 -17.83
C LYS A 113 1.75 -6.47 -17.08
N GLU A 114 0.97 -7.01 -16.15
CA GLU A 114 1.39 -8.08 -15.28
C GLU A 114 0.55 -9.34 -15.47
N LYS A 115 1.22 -10.50 -15.49
CA LYS A 115 0.57 -11.80 -15.63
C LYS A 115 0.39 -12.42 -14.25
N PHE A 116 -0.87 -12.59 -13.85
CA PHE A 116 -1.22 -13.26 -12.60
C PHE A 116 -1.64 -14.71 -12.84
N GLN A 117 -1.52 -15.55 -11.81
CA GLN A 117 -1.90 -16.97 -11.91
C GLN A 117 -3.41 -17.15 -12.13
N PHE A 118 -4.23 -16.20 -11.66
CA PHE A 118 -5.68 -16.23 -11.77
C PHE A 118 -6.24 -15.67 -13.10
N ALA A 119 -5.39 -15.06 -13.94
CA ALA A 119 -5.82 -14.39 -15.16
C ALA A 119 -5.20 -15.05 -16.38
N ASP A 120 -5.96 -15.26 -17.46
CA ASP A 120 -5.46 -15.88 -18.70
C ASP A 120 -4.59 -14.93 -19.55
N GLU A 121 -4.80 -13.62 -19.44
CA GLU A 121 -4.03 -12.60 -20.13
C GLU A 121 -3.35 -11.65 -19.12
N PRO A 122 -2.25 -10.98 -19.51
CA PRO A 122 -1.67 -9.92 -18.69
C PRO A 122 -2.66 -8.77 -18.45
N LEU A 123 -2.78 -8.36 -17.19
CA LEU A 123 -3.65 -7.28 -16.76
C LEU A 123 -2.88 -5.96 -16.69
N ALA A 124 -3.53 -4.87 -17.10
CA ALA A 124 -3.02 -3.52 -16.95
C ALA A 124 -3.27 -3.08 -15.51
N VAL A 125 -2.19 -2.89 -14.76
CA VAL A 125 -2.23 -2.62 -13.32
C VAL A 125 -1.35 -1.45 -12.92
N TYR A 126 -1.60 -0.95 -11.72
CA TYR A 126 -0.69 -0.06 -11.00
C TYR A 126 -0.19 -0.71 -9.73
N GLU A 127 1.08 -0.46 -9.41
CA GLU A 127 1.80 -0.91 -8.21
C GLU A 127 2.66 0.24 -7.66
N GLY A 128 3.03 0.16 -6.38
CA GLY A 128 3.85 1.17 -5.72
C GLY A 128 3.17 2.54 -5.66
N ASP A 129 3.94 3.60 -5.94
CA ASP A 129 3.43 4.97 -5.97
C ASP A 129 2.94 5.37 -7.37
N VAL A 130 1.67 5.74 -7.45
CA VAL A 130 0.96 6.06 -8.70
C VAL A 130 0.55 7.52 -8.67
N GLN A 131 0.97 8.31 -9.65
CA GLN A 131 0.64 9.73 -9.74
C GLN A 131 -0.39 9.97 -10.83
N ILE A 132 -1.60 10.37 -10.44
CA ILE A 132 -2.70 10.69 -11.34
C ILE A 132 -2.85 12.21 -11.38
N LYS A 133 -2.73 12.80 -12.57
CA LYS A 133 -2.83 14.25 -12.74
C LYS A 133 -4.29 14.67 -12.79
N LEU A 134 -4.66 15.70 -12.03
CA LEU A 134 -5.99 16.29 -12.06
C LEU A 134 -5.88 17.76 -12.50
N PRO A 135 -6.22 18.08 -13.77
CA PRO A 135 -6.26 19.45 -14.23
C PRO A 135 -7.34 20.24 -13.49
N LEU A 136 -7.00 21.43 -12.99
CA LEU A 136 -7.90 22.33 -12.29
C LEU A 136 -7.88 23.71 -12.95
N ARG A 137 -9.05 24.35 -13.02
CA ARG A 137 -9.21 25.74 -13.48
C ARG A 137 -10.01 26.52 -12.44
N VAL A 138 -9.63 27.77 -12.21
CA VAL A 138 -10.40 28.71 -11.39
C VAL A 138 -11.25 29.60 -12.30
N GLU A 139 -12.47 29.89 -11.89
CA GLU A 139 -13.34 30.83 -12.59
C GLU A 139 -12.77 32.26 -12.54
N VAL A 140 -13.05 33.06 -13.57
CA VAL A 140 -12.52 34.43 -13.69
C VAL A 140 -13.02 35.35 -12.57
N ASN A 141 -14.23 35.10 -12.07
CA ASN A 141 -14.87 35.91 -11.03
C ASN A 141 -14.75 35.28 -9.63
N ALA A 142 -13.94 34.23 -9.47
CA ALA A 142 -13.76 33.59 -8.17
C ALA A 142 -13.10 34.56 -7.19
N GLY A 143 -13.67 34.67 -5.99
CA GLY A 143 -13.08 35.43 -4.90
C GLY A 143 -11.81 34.75 -4.37
N LYS A 144 -10.87 35.54 -3.85
CA LYS A 144 -9.66 35.04 -3.21
C LYS A 144 -9.97 34.13 -2.03
N GLY A 145 -9.08 33.18 -1.76
CA GLY A 145 -9.11 32.32 -0.59
C GLY A 145 -9.09 30.83 -0.91
N ALA A 146 -8.93 30.03 0.14
CA ALA A 146 -8.83 28.59 0.04
C ALA A 146 -10.19 27.92 -0.21
N ARG A 147 -10.24 26.97 -1.14
CA ARG A 147 -11.38 26.11 -1.44
C ARG A 147 -10.97 24.65 -1.24
N SER A 148 -11.77 23.91 -0.49
CA SER A 148 -11.58 22.46 -0.31
C SER A 148 -12.28 21.70 -1.41
N LEU A 149 -11.52 21.05 -2.28
CA LEU A 149 -12.02 20.11 -3.27
C LEU A 149 -11.85 18.69 -2.72
N LEU A 150 -12.96 18.07 -2.28
CA LEU A 150 -12.96 16.65 -1.92
C LEU A 150 -12.81 15.81 -3.18
N VAL A 151 -12.00 14.75 -3.09
CA VAL A 151 -11.72 13.82 -4.18
C VAL A 151 -11.93 12.41 -3.67
N ASP A 152 -12.81 11.68 -4.34
CA ASP A 152 -13.03 10.26 -4.10
C ASP A 152 -12.17 9.45 -5.08
N VAL A 153 -11.47 8.44 -4.57
CA VAL A 153 -10.69 7.51 -5.39
C VAL A 153 -11.24 6.11 -5.18
N ARG A 154 -11.98 5.62 -6.18
CA ARG A 154 -12.49 4.24 -6.19
C ARG A 154 -11.40 3.30 -6.67
N ILE A 155 -11.15 2.25 -5.90
CA ILE A 155 -10.12 1.25 -6.17
C ILE A 155 -10.65 -0.15 -5.87
N GLN A 156 -9.94 -1.15 -6.38
CA GLN A 156 -10.05 -2.53 -5.92
C GLN A 156 -8.63 -3.07 -5.85
N ALA A 157 -8.16 -3.34 -4.63
CA ALA A 157 -6.86 -3.96 -4.44
C ALA A 157 -6.96 -5.47 -4.68
N CYS A 158 -5.92 -6.04 -5.26
CA CYS A 158 -5.76 -7.48 -5.38
C CYS A 158 -4.32 -7.85 -4.99
N ASP A 159 -4.15 -9.05 -4.45
CA ASP A 159 -2.85 -9.70 -4.30
C ASP A 159 -2.71 -10.78 -5.41
N THR A 160 -1.77 -11.71 -5.25
CA THR A 160 -1.53 -12.78 -6.25
C THR A 160 -2.61 -13.86 -6.27
N GLU A 161 -3.49 -13.92 -5.28
CA GLU A 161 -4.46 -15.00 -5.10
C GLU A 161 -5.91 -14.52 -5.23
N LYS A 162 -6.19 -13.29 -4.80
CA LYS A 162 -7.56 -12.76 -4.70
C LYS A 162 -7.62 -11.25 -4.86
N CYS A 163 -8.84 -10.77 -5.09
CA CYS A 163 -9.20 -9.37 -4.98
C CYS A 163 -10.01 -9.10 -3.72
N TYR A 164 -9.75 -7.97 -3.09
CA TYR A 164 -10.56 -7.45 -1.99
C TYR A 164 -11.82 -6.79 -2.55
N ALA A 165 -12.79 -6.51 -1.70
CA ALA A 165 -13.97 -5.76 -2.11
C ALA A 165 -13.54 -4.35 -2.62
N PRO A 166 -14.22 -3.80 -3.64
CA PRO A 166 -13.99 -2.43 -4.04
C PRO A 166 -14.23 -1.45 -2.88
N ASP A 167 -13.38 -0.44 -2.78
CA ASP A 167 -13.47 0.61 -1.76
C ASP A 167 -13.27 1.99 -2.39
N THR A 168 -13.65 3.03 -1.64
CA THR A 168 -13.42 4.43 -2.00
C THR A 168 -12.56 5.11 -0.94
N LEU A 169 -11.37 5.55 -1.34
CA LEU A 169 -10.51 6.41 -0.54
C LEU A 169 -10.96 7.86 -0.68
N LYS A 170 -10.86 8.63 0.40
CA LYS A 170 -11.17 10.07 0.39
C LYS A 170 -9.90 10.87 0.60
N THR A 171 -9.65 11.83 -0.27
CA THR A 171 -8.59 12.84 -0.10
C THR A 171 -9.16 14.22 -0.41
N MET A 172 -8.38 15.25 -0.11
CA MET A 172 -8.76 16.63 -0.35
C MET A 172 -7.62 17.37 -1.02
N ILE A 173 -7.97 18.28 -1.93
CA ILE A 173 -7.07 19.29 -2.49
C ILE A 173 -7.51 20.64 -1.94
N VAL A 174 -6.62 21.36 -1.30
CA VAL A 174 -6.81 22.78 -1.05
C VAL A 174 -6.40 23.54 -2.30
N VAL A 175 -7.34 24.27 -2.89
CA VAL A 175 -7.10 25.21 -3.98
C VAL A 175 -7.11 26.62 -3.42
N ASP A 176 -5.94 27.22 -3.31
CA ASP A 176 -5.77 28.61 -2.90
C ASP A 176 -5.97 29.56 -4.09
N VAL A 177 -7.07 30.32 -4.09
CA VAL A 177 -7.34 31.32 -5.13
C VAL A 177 -6.63 32.63 -4.77
N LYS A 178 -5.65 33.02 -5.59
CA LYS A 178 -4.82 34.23 -5.37
C LYS A 178 -5.36 35.50 -6.00
#